data_AF-A0A831TMJ1-F1
#
_entry.id   AF-A0A831TMJ1-F1
#
_cell.length_a   1.000
_cell.length_b   1.000
_cell.length_c   1.000
_cell.angle_alpha   90.00
_cell.angle_beta   90.00
_cell.angle_gamma   90.00
#
_symmetry.space_group_name_H-M   'P 1'
#
loop_
_entity.id
_entity.type
_entity.pdbx_description
1 polymer ?
#
loop_
_entity_poly.entity_id
_entity_poly.type
_entity_poly.pdbx_seq_one_letter_code
_entity_poly.pdbx_strand_id
1 'polypeptide(L)'
;MGNTFGRAFRITTWGESHGGGVGVVVDGCPPNLPLSEADIQPDLDRRRPGQSALTSPRRESDTCRILSGVFEGRTLGTPIAIVVPNEDARPGDYEELRTKFRPSHADYTYLAKYGIRAWPGGGRASARETVGRVAAGAIARKILRADLGVEIVA
;
A
#
# COMPACT_ATOMS: atom_id res chain seq x y z
N MET A 1 -5.86 13.44 7.86
CA MET A 1 -4.91 12.32 7.98
C MET A 1 -3.84 12.58 6.95
N GLY A 2 -2.58 12.74 7.36
CA GLY A 2 -1.50 12.90 6.39
C GLY A 2 -1.30 11.58 5.65
N ASN A 3 -1.09 11.64 4.33
CA ASN A 3 -0.76 10.48 3.52
C ASN A 3 0.76 10.29 3.35
N THR A 4 1.55 11.16 3.99
CA THR A 4 3.01 11.19 3.88
C THR A 4 3.65 10.90 5.22
N PHE A 5 4.65 10.02 5.24
CA PHE A 5 5.42 9.64 6.43
C PHE A 5 6.93 9.68 6.14
N GLY A 6 7.73 10.13 7.11
CA GLY A 6 9.18 10.24 7.00
C GLY A 6 9.69 11.65 6.65
N ARG A 7 11.02 11.84 6.70
CA ARG A 7 11.67 13.14 6.49
C ARG A 7 12.67 13.11 5.33
N ALA A 8 13.74 12.34 5.45
CA ALA A 8 14.74 12.14 4.40
C ALA A 8 14.26 11.03 3.45
N PHE A 9 14.10 9.82 3.97
CA PHE A 9 13.32 8.78 3.31
C PHE A 9 11.84 9.02 3.63
N ARG A 10 11.05 9.29 2.59
CA ARG A 10 9.65 9.73 2.73
C ARG A 10 8.77 8.90 1.83
N ILE A 11 7.65 8.43 2.37
CA ILE A 11 6.67 7.65 1.64
C ILE A 11 5.37 8.45 1.56
N THR A 12 4.72 8.44 0.41
CA THR A 12 3.38 9.01 0.22
C THR A 12 2.46 7.95 -0.35
N THR A 13 1.52 7.46 0.45
CA THR A 13 0.58 6.40 0.03
C THR A 13 -0.64 7.00 -0.65
N TRP A 14 -1.26 6.27 -1.56
CA TRP A 14 -2.47 6.68 -2.28
C TRP A 14 -3.39 5.51 -2.61
N GLY A 15 -4.64 5.83 -2.96
CA GLY A 15 -5.66 4.88 -3.39
C GLY A 15 -6.62 4.41 -2.29
N GLU A 16 -7.74 3.85 -2.76
CA GLU A 16 -8.84 3.32 -1.97
C GLU A 16 -9.04 1.83 -2.27
N SER A 17 -9.62 1.09 -1.32
CA SER A 17 -9.83 -0.36 -1.43
C SER A 17 -10.74 -0.83 -2.57
N HIS A 18 -11.53 0.08 -3.15
CA HIS A 18 -12.44 -0.19 -4.28
C HIS A 18 -12.21 0.78 -5.45
N GLY A 19 -11.09 1.50 -5.45
CA GLY A 19 -10.62 2.23 -6.63
C GLY A 19 -9.91 1.30 -7.61
N GLY A 20 -9.28 1.86 -8.65
CA GLY A 20 -8.50 1.08 -9.63
C GLY A 20 -7.22 0.44 -9.07
N GLY A 21 -6.74 0.90 -7.92
CA GLY A 21 -5.56 0.35 -7.25
C GLY A 21 -5.12 1.20 -6.07
N VAL A 22 -4.07 0.75 -5.41
CA VAL A 22 -3.35 1.48 -4.36
C VAL A 22 -1.87 1.58 -4.72
N GLY A 23 -1.16 2.48 -4.06
CA GLY A 23 0.25 2.64 -4.34
C GLY A 23 0.99 3.51 -3.35
N VAL A 24 2.26 3.71 -3.66
CA VAL A 24 3.17 4.55 -2.88
C VAL A 24 4.15 5.27 -3.80
N VAL A 25 4.47 6.50 -3.45
CA VAL A 25 5.65 7.20 -3.96
C VAL A 25 6.69 7.23 -2.84
N VAL A 26 7.90 6.76 -3.14
CA VAL A 26 9.04 6.78 -2.24
C VAL A 26 10.03 7.84 -2.71
N ASP A 27 10.30 8.81 -1.85
CA ASP A 27 11.25 9.90 -2.05
C ASP A 27 12.43 9.75 -1.08
N GLY A 28 13.62 10.17 -1.52
CA GLY A 28 14.86 10.06 -0.75
C GLY A 28 15.47 8.66 -0.68
N CYS A 29 15.13 7.76 -1.60
CA CYS A 29 15.91 6.54 -1.83
C CYS A 29 17.24 6.92 -2.50
N PRO A 30 18.41 6.44 -2.02
CA PRO A 30 19.68 6.72 -2.68
C PRO A 30 19.72 6.12 -4.10
N PRO A 31 20.51 6.69 -5.03
CA PRO A 31 20.73 6.10 -6.35
C PRO A 31 21.60 4.83 -6.28
N ASN A 32 21.63 4.08 -7.39
CA ASN A 32 22.44 2.88 -7.61
C ASN A 32 22.11 1.65 -6.75
N LEU A 33 21.05 1.68 -5.93
CA LEU A 33 20.54 0.51 -5.25
C LEU A 33 19.94 -0.44 -6.31
N PRO A 34 20.37 -1.71 -6.41
CA PRO A 34 19.68 -2.69 -7.25
C PRO A 34 18.24 -2.85 -6.80
N LEU A 35 17.26 -2.67 -7.69
CA LEU A 35 15.85 -2.75 -7.33
C LEU A 35 15.01 -3.26 -8.51
N SER A 36 14.12 -4.20 -8.20
CA SER A 36 13.10 -4.74 -9.08
C SER A 36 11.84 -5.09 -8.28
N GLU A 37 10.73 -5.35 -8.96
CA GLU A 37 9.49 -5.83 -8.35
C GLU A 37 9.70 -7.12 -7.53
N ALA A 38 10.63 -7.99 -7.96
CA ALA A 38 10.96 -9.24 -7.25
C ALA A 38 11.58 -9.00 -5.86
N ASP A 39 12.12 -7.81 -5.61
CA ASP A 39 12.62 -7.42 -4.28
C ASP A 39 11.51 -6.99 -3.32
N ILE A 40 10.33 -6.66 -3.85
CA ILE A 40 9.19 -6.13 -3.11
C ILE A 40 8.11 -7.19 -2.94
N GLN A 41 7.92 -8.02 -3.96
CA GLN A 41 6.84 -9.01 -4.02
C GLN A 41 6.81 -9.98 -2.84
N PRO A 42 7.93 -10.52 -2.31
CA PRO A 42 7.88 -11.44 -1.17
C PRO A 42 7.21 -10.85 0.08
N ASP A 43 7.39 -9.55 0.31
CA ASP A 43 6.78 -8.86 1.45
C ASP A 43 5.30 -8.56 1.22
N LEU A 44 4.91 -8.27 -0.03
CA LEU A 44 3.51 -8.15 -0.42
C LEU A 44 2.79 -9.50 -0.36
N ASP A 45 3.46 -10.58 -0.76
CA ASP A 45 2.94 -11.94 -0.67
C ASP A 45 2.69 -12.33 0.77
N ARG A 46 3.59 -11.99 1.72
CA ARG A 46 3.36 -12.18 3.16
C ARG A 46 2.17 -11.38 3.70
N ARG A 47 1.89 -10.21 3.11
CA ARG A 47 0.83 -9.29 3.54
C ARG A 47 -0.55 -9.66 2.99
N ARG A 48 -0.61 -10.22 1.78
CA ARG A 48 -1.83 -10.31 0.98
C ARG A 48 -2.97 -11.01 1.75
N PRO A 49 -4.24 -10.60 1.53
CA PRO A 49 -5.39 -11.26 2.16
C PRO A 49 -5.61 -12.69 1.63
N GLY A 50 -6.50 -13.44 2.27
CA GLY A 50 -6.89 -14.77 1.79
C GLY A 50 -5.90 -15.89 2.14
N GLN A 51 -4.93 -15.63 3.02
CA GLN A 51 -3.99 -16.64 3.51
C GLN A 51 -4.55 -17.53 4.62
N SER A 52 -5.62 -17.11 5.28
CA SER A 52 -6.30 -17.91 6.30
C SER A 52 -7.81 -17.64 6.32
N ALA A 53 -8.55 -18.57 6.92
CA ALA A 53 -10.01 -18.45 7.10
C ALA A 53 -10.42 -17.24 7.97
N LEU A 54 -9.49 -16.62 8.69
CA LEU A 54 -9.73 -15.43 9.53
C LEU A 54 -9.55 -14.11 8.76
N THR A 55 -8.96 -14.16 7.56
CA THR A 55 -8.71 -12.96 6.75
C THR A 55 -9.83 -12.73 5.73
N SER A 56 -9.82 -11.55 5.11
CA SER A 56 -10.75 -11.23 4.02
C SER A 56 -10.77 -12.34 2.95
N PRO A 57 -11.95 -12.74 2.43
CA PRO A 57 -12.06 -13.77 1.40
C PRO A 57 -11.55 -13.33 0.02
N ARG A 58 -11.20 -12.04 -0.14
CA ARG A 58 -10.69 -11.50 -1.41
C ARG A 58 -9.41 -12.20 -1.83
N ARG A 59 -9.31 -12.45 -3.14
CA ARG A 59 -8.10 -12.98 -3.76
C ARG A 59 -7.42 -11.87 -4.54
N GLU A 60 -6.64 -11.08 -3.83
CA GLU A 60 -5.77 -10.06 -4.45
C GLU A 60 -4.39 -10.68 -4.66
N SER A 61 -3.86 -10.62 -5.89
CA SER A 61 -2.49 -11.08 -6.15
C SER A 61 -1.44 -10.22 -5.44
N ASP A 62 -1.78 -8.96 -5.17
CA ASP A 62 -0.86 -7.91 -4.69
C ASP A 62 0.38 -7.76 -5.59
N THR A 63 0.23 -8.02 -6.90
CA THR A 63 1.30 -7.84 -7.88
C THR A 63 1.64 -6.36 -8.01
N CYS A 64 2.88 -6.01 -7.65
CA CYS A 64 3.36 -4.64 -7.76
C CYS A 64 4.00 -4.35 -9.12
N ARG A 65 3.96 -3.08 -9.50
CA ARG A 65 4.66 -2.55 -10.67
C ARG A 65 5.35 -1.25 -10.31
N ILE A 66 6.63 -1.14 -10.64
CA ILE A 66 7.40 0.10 -10.53
C ILE A 66 7.14 0.94 -11.79
N LEU A 67 6.76 2.21 -11.59
CA LEU A 67 6.40 3.14 -12.65
C LEU A 67 7.48 4.21 -12.90
N SER A 68 8.33 4.50 -11.90
CA SER A 68 9.38 5.52 -11.99
C SER A 68 10.52 5.24 -11.02
N GLY A 69 11.60 6.02 -11.13
CA GLY A 69 12.70 6.04 -10.15
C GLY A 69 13.67 4.86 -10.27
N VAL A 70 13.46 3.95 -11.23
CA VAL A 70 14.34 2.81 -11.54
C VAL A 70 14.63 2.81 -13.04
N PHE A 71 15.89 2.58 -13.39
CA PHE A 71 16.37 2.39 -14.76
C PHE A 71 17.43 1.29 -14.76
N GLU A 72 17.35 0.35 -15.72
CA GLU A 72 18.28 -0.78 -15.82
C GLU A 72 18.49 -1.55 -14.50
N GLY A 73 17.41 -1.73 -13.73
CA GLY A 73 17.42 -2.46 -12.46
C GLY A 73 18.10 -1.72 -11.30
N ARG A 74 18.33 -0.40 -11.42
CA ARG A 74 18.94 0.42 -10.37
C ARG A 74 18.11 1.66 -10.08
N THR A 75 18.08 2.08 -8.83
CA THR A 75 17.43 3.32 -8.42
C THR A 75 18.16 4.55 -8.97
N LEU A 76 17.41 5.56 -9.38
CA LEU A 76 17.95 6.80 -9.95
C LEU A 76 18.22 7.89 -8.91
N GLY A 77 17.78 7.69 -7.66
CA GLY A 77 17.75 8.74 -6.64
C GLY A 77 16.54 9.68 -6.75
N THR A 78 15.77 9.59 -7.85
CA THR A 78 14.50 10.28 -8.04
C THR A 78 13.34 9.48 -7.44
N PRO A 79 12.14 10.09 -7.29
CA PRO A 79 11.00 9.41 -6.69
C PRO A 79 10.61 8.10 -7.39
N ILE A 80 10.44 7.04 -6.59
CA ILE A 80 10.02 5.72 -7.03
C ILE A 80 8.52 5.59 -6.82
N ALA A 81 7.75 5.53 -7.91
CA ALA A 81 6.32 5.28 -7.86
C ALA A 81 6.03 3.79 -8.04
N ILE A 82 5.22 3.22 -7.14
CA ILE A 82 4.77 1.82 -7.19
C ILE A 82 3.25 1.80 -7.18
N VAL A 83 2.68 0.97 -8.05
CA VAL A 83 1.24 0.70 -8.10
C VAL A 83 0.96 -0.78 -7.89
N VAL A 84 -0.15 -1.07 -7.22
CA VAL A 84 -0.74 -2.40 -7.07
C VAL A 84 -2.23 -2.28 -7.44
N PRO A 85 -2.68 -2.90 -8.54
CA PRO A 85 -4.09 -2.91 -8.92
C PRO A 85 -4.98 -3.54 -7.83
N ASN A 86 -6.25 -3.17 -7.81
CA ASN A 86 -7.27 -3.93 -7.07
C ASN A 86 -7.96 -4.86 -8.09
N GLU A 87 -7.89 -6.17 -7.88
CA GLU A 87 -8.35 -7.18 -8.85
C GLU A 87 -9.72 -7.76 -8.47
N ASP A 88 -10.04 -7.86 -7.17
CA ASP A 88 -11.24 -8.53 -6.66
C ASP A 88 -12.10 -7.58 -5.82
N ALA A 89 -12.24 -6.34 -6.28
CA ALA A 89 -13.13 -5.36 -5.67
C ALA A 89 -14.60 -5.67 -6.01
N ARG A 90 -15.35 -6.17 -5.03
CA ARG A 90 -16.78 -6.48 -5.15
C ARG A 90 -17.61 -5.46 -4.37
N PRO A 91 -18.01 -4.33 -4.98
CA PRO A 91 -18.77 -3.30 -4.28
C PRO A 91 -20.18 -3.77 -3.86
N GLY A 92 -20.78 -4.72 -4.59
CA GLY A 92 -22.12 -5.24 -4.32
C GLY A 92 -22.27 -5.92 -2.96
N ASP A 93 -21.20 -6.54 -2.45
CA ASP A 93 -21.19 -7.19 -1.13
C ASP A 93 -21.39 -6.19 0.03
N TYR A 94 -21.33 -4.88 -0.24
CA TYR A 94 -21.37 -3.82 0.75
C TYR A 94 -22.58 -2.87 0.61
N GLU A 95 -23.55 -3.14 -0.28
CA GLU A 95 -24.66 -2.20 -0.56
C GLU A 95 -25.43 -1.82 0.73
N GLU A 96 -25.63 -2.77 1.64
CA GLU A 96 -26.27 -2.49 2.93
C GLU A 96 -25.56 -1.44 3.79
N LEU A 97 -24.24 -1.24 3.58
CA LEU A 97 -23.44 -0.28 4.33
C LEU A 97 -23.62 1.16 3.83
N ARG A 98 -24.33 1.35 2.72
CA ARG A 98 -24.59 2.68 2.17
C ARG A 98 -25.25 3.61 3.19
N THR A 99 -26.19 3.08 3.97
CA THR A 99 -26.95 3.82 4.99
C THR A 99 -26.53 3.52 6.43
N LYS A 100 -25.70 2.50 6.66
CA LYS A 100 -25.28 2.06 8.01
C LYS A 100 -23.83 2.50 8.31
N PHE A 101 -23.53 2.78 9.59
CA PHE A 101 -22.16 2.95 10.08
C PHE A 101 -21.72 1.67 10.79
N ARG A 102 -20.58 1.10 10.41
CA ARG A 102 -20.08 -0.11 11.08
C ARG A 102 -19.47 0.27 12.43
N PRO A 103 -19.81 -0.43 13.53
CA PRO A 103 -19.12 -0.25 14.80
C PRO A 103 -17.61 -0.45 14.64
N SER A 104 -16.82 0.33 15.38
CA SER A 104 -15.34 0.32 15.35
C SER A 104 -14.69 0.69 14.01
N HIS A 105 -15.46 1.21 13.04
CA HIS A 105 -14.93 1.67 11.74
C HIS A 105 -14.95 3.19 11.62
N ALA A 106 -14.09 3.71 10.73
CA ALA A 106 -13.95 5.14 10.49
C ALA A 106 -15.13 5.78 9.72
N ASP A 107 -16.16 5.00 9.39
CA ASP A 107 -17.29 5.38 8.55
C ASP A 107 -17.92 6.73 8.96
N TYR A 108 -18.39 6.83 10.20
CA TYR A 108 -19.05 8.05 10.71
C TYR A 108 -18.07 9.23 10.73
N THR A 109 -16.85 9.02 11.23
CA THR A 109 -15.85 10.10 11.35
C THR A 109 -15.44 10.67 9.99
N TYR A 110 -15.37 9.84 8.94
CA TYR A 110 -15.10 10.30 7.58
C TYR A 110 -16.26 11.16 7.05
N LEU A 111 -17.50 10.70 7.21
CA LEU A 111 -18.67 11.47 6.77
C LEU A 111 -18.77 12.80 7.52
N ALA A 112 -18.63 12.78 8.84
CA ALA A 112 -18.71 13.98 9.67
C ALA A 112 -17.60 15.00 9.34
N LYS A 113 -16.38 14.53 9.01
CA LYS A 113 -15.24 15.40 8.71
C LYS A 113 -15.24 15.95 7.29
N TYR A 114 -15.59 15.11 6.30
CA TYR A 114 -15.40 15.43 4.89
C TYR A 114 -16.71 15.59 4.11
N GLY A 115 -17.86 15.32 4.72
CA GLY A 115 -19.18 15.36 4.06
C GLY A 115 -19.42 14.23 3.07
N ILE A 116 -18.44 13.36 2.83
CA ILE A 116 -18.51 12.24 1.90
C ILE A 116 -17.82 11.00 2.49
N ARG A 117 -18.35 9.82 2.15
CA ARG A 117 -17.82 8.53 2.57
C ARG A 117 -17.83 7.53 1.41
N ALA A 118 -16.67 6.98 1.10
CA ALA A 118 -16.55 5.79 0.27
C ALA A 118 -16.97 4.55 1.10
N TRP A 119 -18.27 4.32 1.18
CA TRP A 119 -18.88 3.23 1.95
C TRP A 119 -18.48 1.82 1.46
N PRO A 120 -18.16 1.55 0.17
CA PRO A 120 -17.68 0.23 -0.24
C PRO A 120 -16.32 -0.07 0.41
N GLY A 121 -16.30 -1.10 1.26
CA GLY A 121 -15.19 -1.58 2.09
C GLY A 121 -14.21 -0.51 2.62
N GLY A 122 -14.75 0.59 3.14
CA GLY A 122 -14.05 1.56 4.00
C GLY A 122 -13.12 2.55 3.31
N GLY A 123 -13.09 2.58 1.96
CA GLY A 123 -12.30 3.55 1.20
C GLY A 123 -10.85 3.65 1.67
N ARG A 124 -10.40 4.88 1.99
CA ARG A 124 -9.02 5.15 2.41
C ARG A 124 -8.66 4.63 3.82
N ALA A 125 -9.65 4.40 4.68
CA ALA A 125 -9.42 3.83 6.01
C ALA A 125 -9.19 2.32 5.99
N SER A 126 -9.32 1.69 4.81
CA SER A 126 -9.12 0.25 4.64
C SER A 126 -7.66 -0.16 4.84
N ALA A 127 -7.47 -1.39 5.34
CA ALA A 127 -6.16 -2.03 5.41
C ALA A 127 -5.48 -2.21 4.04
N ARG A 128 -6.19 -1.98 2.91
CA ARG A 128 -5.55 -1.92 1.58
C ARG A 128 -4.43 -0.88 1.50
N GLU A 129 -4.53 0.21 2.26
CA GLU A 129 -3.48 1.24 2.32
C GLU A 129 -2.11 0.68 2.75
N THR A 130 -2.08 -0.38 3.56
CA THR A 130 -0.81 -0.94 4.05
C THR A 130 0.00 -1.62 2.95
N VAL A 131 -0.56 -1.89 1.76
CA VAL A 131 0.20 -2.29 0.56
C VAL A 131 1.32 -1.28 0.29
N GLY A 132 1.00 0.01 0.25
CA GLY A 132 1.98 1.06 0.00
C GLY A 132 3.06 1.13 1.09
N ARG A 133 2.69 0.84 2.35
CA ARG A 133 3.64 0.79 3.47
C ARG A 133 4.58 -0.40 3.36
N VAL A 134 4.07 -1.57 3.02
CA VAL A 134 4.88 -2.79 2.86
C VAL A 134 5.82 -2.66 1.68
N ALA A 135 5.34 -2.13 0.55
CA ALA A 135 6.16 -1.90 -0.64
C ALA A 135 7.33 -0.94 -0.34
N ALA A 136 7.06 0.19 0.31
CA ALA A 136 8.13 1.11 0.70
C ALA A 136 9.03 0.54 1.81
N GLY A 137 8.48 -0.27 2.71
CA GLY A 137 9.22 -0.98 3.74
C GLY A 137 10.22 -1.98 3.15
N ALA A 138 9.90 -2.64 2.04
CA ALA A 138 10.81 -3.53 1.33
C ALA A 138 12.04 -2.77 0.80
N ILE A 139 11.83 -1.59 0.20
CA ILE A 139 12.92 -0.71 -0.25
C ILE A 139 13.77 -0.26 0.95
N ALA A 140 13.13 0.19 2.04
CA ALA A 140 13.85 0.62 3.24
C ALA A 140 14.68 -0.52 3.86
N ARG A 141 14.12 -1.74 3.96
CA ARG A 141 14.87 -2.94 4.39
C ARG A 141 16.07 -3.22 3.50
N LYS A 142 15.91 -3.09 2.18
CA LYS A 142 16.99 -3.33 1.23
C LYS A 142 18.14 -2.33 1.40
N ILE A 143 17.82 -1.04 1.61
CA ILE A 143 18.82 0.00 1.92
C ILE A 143 19.57 -0.35 3.22
N LEU A 144 18.82 -0.63 4.30
CA LEU A 144 19.41 -0.95 5.61
C LEU A 144 20.33 -2.18 5.56
N ARG A 145 19.95 -3.21 4.80
CA ARG A 145 20.77 -4.40 4.60
C ARG A 145 22.03 -4.09 3.78
N ALA A 146 21.89 -3.33 2.70
CA ALA A 146 23.00 -3.03 1.79
C ALA A 146 24.05 -2.12 2.43
N ASP A 147 23.61 -1.06 3.12
CA ASP A 147 24.52 -0.02 3.62
C ASP A 147 25.02 -0.30 5.04
N LEU A 148 24.20 -0.96 5.88
CA LEU A 148 24.46 -1.12 7.31
C LEU A 148 24.49 -2.59 7.78
N GLY A 149 24.19 -3.55 6.90
CA GLY A 149 24.08 -4.96 7.29
C GLY A 149 22.94 -5.24 8.28
N VAL A 150 21.95 -4.35 8.38
CA VAL A 150 20.85 -4.47 9.34
C VAL A 150 19.74 -5.35 8.78
N GLU A 151 19.27 -6.29 9.59
CA GLU A 151 18.11 -7.15 9.30
C GLU A 151 16.94 -6.80 10.22
N ILE A 152 15.73 -6.79 9.65
CA ILE A 152 14.48 -6.55 10.40
C ILE A 152 13.63 -7.81 10.31
N VAL A 153 13.25 -8.35 11.46
CA VAL A 153 12.39 -9.53 11.59
C VAL A 153 11.06 -9.18 12.27
N ALA A 154 9.99 -9.86 11.88
CA ALA A 154 8.64 -9.76 12.44
C ALA A 154 7.82 -10.99 12.07
#